data_AF-A0AA37UC55-F1
#
_entry.id   AF-A0AA37UC55-F1
#
_cell.length_a   1.000
_cell.length_b   1.000
_cell.length_c   1.000
_cell.angle_alpha   90.00
_cell.angle_beta   90.00
_cell.angle_gamma   90.00
#
_symmetry.space_group_name_H-M   'P 1'
#
loop_
_entity.id
_entity.type
_entity.pdbx_description
1 polymer ?
#
loop_
_entity_poly.entity_id
_entity_poly.type
_entity_poly.pdbx_seq_one_letter_code
_entity_poly.pdbx_strand_id
1 'polypeptide(L)'
;MESERMDDLEALRTIERVRQRSSARGSAYEWVNVWFGVLLGLYIGLLTTLTAIAEDPAVTQMMIAALVLHSAILEGAREHSGVRRGLRAGDIIMLVASLVLIVSSLALSILVSLPAWSGAVVGAVGAAVFAAAPAVRLQRMQRSAAASGRTTTAEWPTEPLSRSARILTAAAAALLGAIAVGQGHPVASLGILLLVIVAMFVALAAKESPWSLARVGMEWGRGHWAAFGLSVLLLLGDVALIALAGPQTLPVALAIGVVVAAPVALSALPRRAR
;
A
#
# COMPACT_ATOMS: atom_id res chain seq x y z
N MET A 1 47.97 -23.29 -11.79
CA MET A 1 47.69 -21.84 -11.90
C MET A 1 46.54 -21.53 -12.86
N GLU A 2 46.33 -22.24 -13.97
CA GLU A 2 45.17 -21.99 -14.85
C GLU A 2 43.83 -22.47 -14.28
N SER A 3 43.79 -23.58 -13.53
CA SER A 3 42.55 -24.09 -12.92
C SER A 3 41.93 -23.11 -11.92
N GLU A 4 42.77 -22.47 -11.10
CA GLU A 4 42.35 -21.53 -10.05
C GLU A 4 41.72 -20.26 -10.64
N ARG A 5 42.20 -19.80 -11.81
CA ARG A 5 41.60 -18.65 -12.53
C ARG A 5 40.25 -18.98 -13.18
N MET A 6 40.01 -20.23 -13.53
CA MET A 6 38.76 -20.64 -14.17
C MET A 6 37.62 -20.68 -13.14
N ASP A 7 37.90 -21.15 -11.93
CA ASP A 7 36.96 -21.17 -10.81
C ASP A 7 36.52 -19.75 -10.40
N ASP A 8 37.43 -18.77 -10.42
CA ASP A 8 37.13 -17.37 -10.13
C ASP A 8 36.16 -16.74 -11.15
N LEU A 9 36.33 -17.04 -12.44
CA LEU A 9 35.44 -16.53 -13.49
C LEU A 9 34.04 -17.13 -13.40
N GLU A 10 33.92 -18.41 -13.02
CA GLU A 10 32.63 -19.05 -12.80
C GLU A 10 31.93 -18.51 -11.55
N ALA A 11 32.67 -18.26 -10.47
CA ALA A 11 32.16 -17.62 -9.27
C ALA A 11 31.64 -16.20 -9.58
N LEU A 12 32.41 -15.39 -10.32
CA LEU A 12 32.01 -14.04 -10.72
C LEU A 12 30.77 -14.06 -11.62
N ARG A 13 30.69 -14.98 -12.59
CA ARG A 13 29.49 -15.16 -13.44
C ARG A 13 28.27 -15.57 -12.62
N THR A 14 28.46 -16.43 -11.62
CA THR A 14 27.39 -16.87 -10.74
C THR A 14 26.87 -15.71 -9.88
N ILE A 15 27.79 -14.94 -9.27
CA ILE A 15 27.45 -13.73 -8.52
C ILE A 15 26.74 -12.72 -9.42
N GLU A 16 27.22 -12.50 -10.64
CA GLU A 16 26.60 -11.58 -11.59
C GLU A 16 25.19 -12.04 -11.99
N ARG A 17 24.97 -13.34 -12.24
CA ARG A 17 23.62 -13.90 -12.49
C ARG A 17 22.69 -13.70 -11.28
N VAL A 18 23.17 -13.93 -10.06
CA VAL A 18 22.40 -13.74 -8.82
C VAL A 18 22.07 -12.26 -8.60
N ARG A 19 23.04 -11.37 -8.84
CA ARG A 19 22.86 -9.92 -8.78
C ARG A 19 21.88 -9.43 -9.85
N GLN A 20 21.96 -9.98 -11.06
CA GLN A 20 21.03 -9.66 -12.14
C GLN A 20 19.59 -10.06 -11.78
N ARG A 21 19.38 -11.30 -11.28
CA ARG A 21 18.05 -11.76 -10.84
C ARG A 21 17.48 -10.91 -9.69
N SER A 22 18.32 -10.50 -8.74
CA SER A 22 17.88 -9.64 -7.63
C SER A 22 17.59 -8.19 -8.07
N SER A 23 18.29 -7.67 -9.09
CA SER A 23 18.05 -6.31 -9.60
C SER A 23 16.71 -6.16 -10.34
N ALA A 24 16.28 -7.17 -11.10
CA ALA A 24 15.03 -7.13 -11.86
C ALA A 24 13.78 -7.10 -10.95
N ARG A 25 13.79 -7.89 -9.87
CA ARG A 25 12.71 -7.95 -8.87
C ARG A 25 12.54 -6.67 -8.05
N GLY A 26 13.59 -5.84 -7.97
CA GLY A 26 13.56 -4.60 -7.21
C GLY A 26 12.57 -3.55 -7.76
N SER A 27 12.40 -3.47 -9.08
CA SER A 27 11.62 -2.40 -9.71
C SER A 27 10.11 -2.45 -9.38
N ALA A 28 9.52 -3.65 -9.32
CA ALA A 28 8.13 -3.85 -8.93
C ALA A 28 7.87 -3.36 -7.51
N TYR A 29 8.76 -3.76 -6.58
CA TYR A 29 8.68 -3.35 -5.18
C TYR A 29 8.87 -1.83 -4.99
N GLU A 30 9.82 -1.21 -5.69
CA GLU A 30 9.98 0.26 -5.61
C GLU A 30 8.74 0.99 -6.14
N TRP A 31 8.07 0.47 -7.17
CA TRP A 31 6.81 1.05 -7.64
C TRP A 31 5.69 0.97 -6.59
N VAL A 32 5.59 -0.15 -5.86
CA VAL A 32 4.65 -0.27 -4.72
C VAL A 32 5.03 0.71 -3.60
N ASN A 33 6.32 0.87 -3.29
CA ASN A 33 6.77 1.83 -2.29
C ASN A 33 6.46 3.29 -2.66
N VAL A 34 6.54 3.65 -3.95
CA VAL A 34 6.11 4.97 -4.43
C VAL A 34 4.63 5.17 -4.12
N TRP A 35 3.79 4.20 -4.49
CA TRP A 35 2.36 4.25 -4.21
C TRP A 35 2.05 4.33 -2.72
N PHE A 36 2.71 3.50 -1.91
CA PHE A 36 2.58 3.53 -0.46
C PHE A 36 2.96 4.89 0.11
N GLY A 37 4.06 5.48 -0.34
CA GLY A 37 4.48 6.82 0.09
C GLY A 37 3.43 7.89 -0.23
N VAL A 38 2.84 7.85 -1.42
CA VAL A 38 1.74 8.76 -1.80
C VAL A 38 0.53 8.55 -0.89
N LEU A 39 0.08 7.31 -0.71
CA LEU A 39 -1.09 6.99 0.12
C LEU A 39 -0.88 7.37 1.58
N LEU A 40 0.31 7.12 2.14
CA LEU A 40 0.67 7.47 3.50
C LEU A 40 0.70 9.00 3.68
N GLY A 41 1.23 9.74 2.71
CA GLY A 41 1.17 11.19 2.70
C GLY A 41 -0.27 11.70 2.73
N LEU A 42 -1.10 11.24 1.80
CA LEU A 42 -2.52 11.60 1.74
C LEU A 42 -3.26 11.22 3.04
N TYR A 43 -2.95 10.08 3.62
CA TYR A 43 -3.49 9.63 4.90
C TYR A 43 -3.16 10.62 6.03
N ILE A 44 -1.90 11.03 6.17
CA ILE A 44 -1.47 11.97 7.22
C ILE A 44 -2.11 13.33 7.00
N GLY A 45 -2.19 13.79 5.76
CA GLY A 45 -2.87 15.03 5.41
C GLY A 45 -4.35 15.00 5.78
N LEU A 46 -5.05 13.93 5.42
CA LEU A 46 -6.45 13.74 5.75
C LEU A 46 -6.67 13.64 7.26
N LEU A 47 -5.83 12.89 7.98
CA LEU A 47 -5.87 12.81 9.44
C LEU A 47 -5.70 14.20 10.06
N THR A 48 -4.78 15.01 9.56
CA THR A 48 -4.55 16.39 10.03
C THR A 48 -5.78 17.26 9.79
N THR A 49 -6.39 17.16 8.60
CA THR A 49 -7.65 17.86 8.31
C THR A 49 -8.75 17.42 9.26
N LEU A 50 -8.95 16.11 9.46
CA LEU A 50 -9.97 15.56 10.34
C LEU A 50 -9.75 16.01 11.79
N THR A 51 -8.51 16.01 12.30
CA THR A 51 -8.25 16.52 13.67
C THR A 51 -8.58 18.01 13.82
N ALA A 52 -8.58 18.77 12.72
CA ALA A 52 -8.91 20.20 12.75
C ALA A 52 -10.40 20.49 12.60
N ILE A 53 -11.17 19.61 11.95
CA ILE A 53 -12.59 19.89 11.59
C ILE A 53 -13.60 18.85 12.09
N ALA A 54 -13.17 17.61 12.35
CA ALA A 54 -14.04 16.50 12.67
C ALA A 54 -14.12 16.29 14.19
N GLU A 55 -15.34 16.35 14.72
CA GLU A 55 -15.63 16.06 16.13
C GLU A 55 -15.80 14.55 16.37
N ASP A 56 -16.09 13.77 15.33
CA ASP A 56 -16.43 12.35 15.45
C ASP A 56 -15.18 11.44 15.38
N PRO A 57 -14.81 10.76 16.48
CA PRO A 57 -13.68 9.83 16.48
C PRO A 57 -13.91 8.59 15.59
N ALA A 58 -15.15 8.25 15.23
CA ALA A 58 -15.48 7.07 14.43
C ALA A 58 -14.84 7.13 13.03
N VAL A 59 -14.77 8.30 12.42
CA VAL A 59 -14.15 8.51 11.10
C VAL A 59 -12.66 8.18 11.15
N THR A 60 -11.98 8.62 12.21
CA THR A 60 -10.55 8.36 12.42
C THR A 60 -10.25 6.88 12.69
N GLN A 61 -11.14 6.17 13.40
CA GLN A 61 -10.98 4.74 13.67
C GLN A 61 -11.03 3.88 12.40
N MET A 62 -11.88 4.25 11.43
CA MET A 62 -11.98 3.52 10.15
C MET A 62 -10.74 3.68 9.28
N MET A 63 -10.02 4.79 9.40
CA MET A 63 -8.74 4.99 8.73
C MET A 63 -7.68 4.00 9.22
N ILE A 64 -7.66 3.69 10.52
CA ILE A 64 -6.74 2.70 11.09
C ILE A 64 -6.97 1.32 10.47
N ALA A 65 -8.23 0.91 10.32
CA ALA A 65 -8.58 -0.36 9.69
C ALA A 65 -8.04 -0.47 8.25
N ALA A 66 -8.21 0.58 7.45
CA ALA A 66 -7.69 0.63 6.08
C ALA A 66 -6.15 0.58 6.06
N LEU A 67 -5.48 1.28 6.97
CA LEU A 67 -4.03 1.28 7.09
C LEU A 67 -3.47 -0.09 7.50
N VAL A 68 -4.14 -0.79 8.41
CA VAL A 68 -3.78 -2.15 8.84
C VAL A 68 -3.92 -3.13 7.67
N LEU A 69 -5.03 -3.09 6.94
CA LEU A 69 -5.23 -3.92 5.75
C LEU A 69 -4.14 -3.65 4.70
N HIS A 70 -3.84 -2.38 4.43
CA HIS A 70 -2.78 -1.98 3.51
C HIS A 70 -1.41 -2.53 3.94
N SER A 71 -1.07 -2.40 5.23
CA SER A 71 0.20 -2.87 5.78
C SER A 71 0.35 -4.39 5.69
N ALA A 72 -0.72 -5.14 5.96
CA ALA A 72 -0.71 -6.60 5.88
C ALA A 72 -0.44 -7.11 4.44
N ILE A 73 -1.02 -6.45 3.43
CA ILE A 73 -0.81 -6.81 2.02
C ILE A 73 0.58 -6.37 1.55
N LEU A 74 1.05 -5.20 2.00
CA LEU A 74 2.37 -4.66 1.65
C LEU A 74 3.52 -5.55 2.16
N GLU A 75 3.39 -6.11 3.35
CA GLU A 75 4.38 -7.03 3.91
C GLU A 75 4.55 -8.26 3.00
N GLY A 76 3.48 -8.74 2.39
CA GLY A 76 3.53 -9.78 1.35
C GLY A 76 4.37 -9.41 0.14
N ALA A 77 4.11 -8.24 -0.44
CA ALA A 77 4.92 -7.72 -1.56
C ALA A 77 6.41 -7.58 -1.20
N ARG A 78 6.68 -7.18 0.06
CA ARG A 78 8.04 -7.09 0.58
C ARG A 78 8.71 -8.46 0.65
N GLU A 79 8.03 -9.47 1.20
CA GLU A 79 8.55 -10.84 1.28
C GLU A 79 8.85 -11.42 -0.11
N HIS A 80 7.96 -11.22 -1.10
CA HIS A 80 8.17 -11.70 -2.48
C HIS A 80 9.42 -11.13 -3.13
N SER A 81 9.69 -9.85 -2.88
CA SER A 81 10.85 -9.18 -3.46
C SER A 81 12.18 -9.80 -2.99
N GLY A 82 12.16 -10.67 -1.97
CA GLY A 82 13.35 -11.32 -1.41
C GLY A 82 14.32 -10.30 -0.81
N VAL A 83 13.85 -9.07 -0.62
CA VAL A 83 14.63 -7.95 -0.15
C VAL A 83 14.73 -8.06 1.36
N ARG A 84 15.59 -8.97 1.83
CA ARG A 84 16.21 -8.85 3.17
C ARG A 84 17.21 -7.69 3.14
N ARG A 85 16.73 -6.47 2.85
CA ARG A 85 17.54 -5.28 3.04
C ARG A 85 17.64 -5.07 4.54
N GLY A 86 18.86 -5.15 5.07
CA GLY A 86 19.16 -4.44 6.30
C GLY A 86 18.72 -2.99 6.13
N LEU A 87 18.10 -2.43 7.17
CA LEU A 87 17.64 -1.04 7.17
C LEU A 87 18.82 -0.16 6.77
N ARG A 88 18.74 0.46 5.59
CA ARG A 88 19.77 1.41 5.17
C ARG A 88 19.58 2.69 5.98
N ALA A 89 20.65 3.45 6.18
CA ALA A 89 20.57 4.75 6.85
C ALA A 89 19.49 5.65 6.22
N GLY A 90 19.34 5.62 4.89
CA GLY A 90 18.28 6.34 4.20
C GLY A 90 16.86 5.88 4.55
N ASP A 91 16.64 4.60 4.79
CA ASP A 91 15.32 4.09 5.18
C ASP A 91 14.99 4.49 6.63
N ILE A 92 16.01 4.51 7.51
CA ILE A 92 15.89 5.03 8.88
C ILE A 92 15.58 6.53 8.87
N ILE A 93 16.30 7.32 8.07
CA ILE A 93 16.04 8.76 7.93
C ILE A 93 14.61 9.00 7.46
N MET A 94 14.14 8.24 6.48
CA MET A 94 12.75 8.34 6.01
C MET A 94 11.75 7.99 7.12
N LEU A 95 11.98 6.92 7.87
CA LEU A 95 11.12 6.51 8.98
C LEU A 95 11.08 7.57 10.09
N VAL A 96 12.24 8.13 10.45
CA VAL A 96 12.34 9.23 11.44
C VAL A 96 11.64 10.48 10.91
N ALA A 97 11.83 10.84 9.64
CA ALA A 97 11.15 11.98 9.03
C ALA A 97 9.62 11.77 8.99
N SER A 98 9.13 10.56 8.70
CA SER A 98 7.72 10.21 8.80
C SER A 98 7.18 10.39 10.21
N LEU A 99 7.91 9.86 11.19
CA LEU A 99 7.53 9.96 12.60
C LEU A 99 7.48 11.42 13.06
N VAL A 100 8.50 12.21 12.72
CA VAL A 100 8.54 13.64 13.03
C VAL A 100 7.37 14.36 12.38
N LEU A 101 7.08 14.12 11.10
CA LEU A 101 5.95 14.75 10.41
C LEU A 101 4.61 14.43 11.10
N ILE A 102 4.38 13.15 11.46
CA ILE A 102 3.16 12.71 12.15
C ILE A 102 3.05 13.37 13.53
N VAL A 103 4.11 13.28 14.34
CA VAL A 103 4.12 13.81 15.72
C VAL A 103 4.00 15.33 15.71
N SER A 104 4.71 16.03 14.83
CA SER A 104 4.62 17.49 14.70
C SER A 104 3.23 17.92 14.22
N SER A 105 2.64 17.21 13.26
CA SER A 105 1.28 17.53 12.80
C SER A 105 0.26 17.37 13.92
N LEU A 106 0.34 16.27 14.67
CA LEU A 106 -0.55 16.00 15.80
C LEU A 106 -0.33 16.99 16.96
N ALA A 107 0.92 17.35 17.26
CA ALA A 107 1.21 18.35 18.28
C ALA A 107 0.67 19.72 17.88
N LEU A 108 0.86 20.13 16.62
CA LEU A 108 0.34 21.39 16.10
C LEU A 108 -1.18 21.43 16.10
N SER A 109 -1.86 20.32 15.76
CA SER A 109 -3.33 20.26 15.79
C SER A 109 -3.91 20.39 17.20
N ILE A 110 -3.15 19.99 18.22
CA ILE A 110 -3.55 20.15 19.63
C ILE A 110 -3.27 21.57 20.13
N LEU A 111 -2.12 22.14 19.75
CA LEU A 111 -1.66 23.43 20.25
C LEU A 111 -2.33 24.63 19.57
N VAL A 112 -2.70 24.50 18.30
CA VAL A 112 -3.23 25.59 17.48
C VAL A 112 -4.38 25.08 16.61
N SER A 113 -5.45 25.88 16.49
CA SER A 113 -6.49 25.62 15.49
C SER A 113 -5.89 25.81 14.09
N LEU A 114 -5.61 24.70 13.42
CA LEU A 114 -5.07 24.70 12.07
C LEU A 114 -6.19 25.01 11.06
N PRO A 115 -5.93 25.86 10.05
CA PRO A 115 -6.87 26.04 8.95
C PRO A 115 -7.15 24.72 8.21
N ALA A 116 -8.37 24.53 7.71
CA ALA A 116 -8.76 23.30 7.00
C ALA A 116 -7.86 22.95 5.79
N TRP A 117 -7.22 23.94 5.15
CA TRP A 117 -6.30 23.71 4.03
C TRP A 117 -4.93 23.15 4.45
N SER A 118 -4.56 23.25 5.74
CA SER A 118 -3.26 22.79 6.25
C SER A 118 -3.05 21.30 6.01
N GLY A 119 -4.08 20.47 6.20
CA GLY A 119 -3.97 19.04 5.98
C GLY A 119 -3.75 18.67 4.52
N ALA A 120 -4.29 19.43 3.56
CA ALA A 120 -3.98 19.24 2.14
C ALA A 120 -2.50 19.53 1.85
N VAL A 121 -1.92 20.57 2.47
CA VAL A 121 -0.50 20.90 2.34
C VAL A 121 0.37 19.83 2.99
N VAL A 122 0.07 19.42 4.22
CA VAL A 122 0.78 18.34 4.93
C VAL A 122 0.70 17.05 4.12
N GLY A 123 -0.46 16.73 3.54
CA GLY A 123 -0.65 15.55 2.72
C GLY A 123 0.17 15.57 1.44
N ALA A 124 0.18 16.70 0.72
CA ALA A 124 0.97 16.88 -0.48
C ALA A 124 2.48 16.82 -0.20
N VAL A 125 2.94 17.49 0.85
CA VAL A 125 4.35 17.47 1.28
C VAL A 125 4.75 16.07 1.74
N GLY A 126 3.92 15.42 2.55
CA GLY A 126 4.15 14.03 2.99
C GLY A 126 4.23 13.09 1.80
N ALA A 127 3.29 13.17 0.86
CA ALA A 127 3.29 12.34 -0.34
C ALA A 127 4.55 12.56 -1.17
N ALA A 128 4.97 13.82 -1.37
CA ALA A 128 6.20 14.14 -2.08
C ALA A 128 7.43 13.59 -1.37
N VAL A 129 7.55 13.77 -0.05
CA VAL A 129 8.69 13.29 0.75
C VAL A 129 8.75 11.76 0.73
N PHE A 130 7.65 11.07 1.05
CA PHE A 130 7.61 9.61 1.14
C PHE A 130 7.75 8.92 -0.21
N ALA A 131 7.26 9.53 -1.30
CA ALA A 131 7.40 8.99 -2.65
C ALA A 131 8.74 9.35 -3.31
N ALA A 132 9.42 10.43 -2.91
CA ALA A 132 10.63 10.91 -3.60
C ALA A 132 11.77 9.88 -3.59
N ALA A 133 12.10 9.33 -2.42
CA ALA A 133 13.18 8.35 -2.30
C ALA A 133 12.95 7.08 -3.17
N PRO A 134 11.81 6.38 -3.09
CA PRO A 134 11.54 5.23 -3.95
C PRO A 134 11.38 5.63 -5.42
N ALA A 135 10.85 6.82 -5.74
CA ALA A 135 10.72 7.29 -7.12
C ALA A 135 12.09 7.52 -7.77
N VAL A 136 13.04 8.14 -7.06
CA VAL A 136 14.41 8.33 -7.54
C VAL A 136 15.11 6.98 -7.71
N ARG A 137 14.90 6.02 -6.80
CA ARG A 137 15.44 4.65 -6.94
C ARG A 137 14.87 3.97 -8.18
N LEU A 138 13.56 4.05 -8.39
CA LEU A 138 12.89 3.49 -9.56
C LEU A 138 13.40 4.11 -10.87
N GLN A 139 13.53 5.44 -10.93
CA GLN A 139 14.08 6.14 -12.10
C GLN A 139 15.53 5.73 -12.39
N ARG A 140 16.37 5.58 -11.35
CA ARG A 140 17.75 5.10 -11.53
C ARG A 140 17.78 3.68 -12.08
N MET A 141 16.94 2.78 -11.56
CA MET A 141 16.83 1.40 -12.07
C MET A 141 16.39 1.39 -13.55
N GLN A 142 15.40 2.20 -13.91
CA GLN A 142 14.92 2.33 -15.28
C GLN A 142 16.01 2.86 -16.23
N ARG A 143 16.74 3.90 -15.82
CA ARG A 143 17.85 4.47 -16.61
C ARG A 143 18.99 3.47 -16.81
N SER A 144 19.41 2.77 -15.75
CA SER A 144 20.49 1.78 -15.84
C SER A 144 20.14 0.63 -16.78
N ALA A 145 18.88 0.21 -16.78
CA ALA A 145 18.46 -0.88 -17.64
C ALA A 145 18.23 -0.44 -19.09
N ALA A 146 17.71 0.77 -19.32
CA ALA A 146 17.68 1.39 -20.65
C ALA A 146 19.10 1.52 -21.25
N ALA A 147 20.08 1.96 -20.46
CA ALA A 147 21.47 2.08 -20.89
C ALA A 147 22.13 0.73 -21.24
N SER A 148 21.64 -0.37 -20.67
CA SER A 148 22.15 -1.73 -20.97
C SER A 148 21.38 -2.45 -22.06
N GLY A 149 20.45 -1.77 -22.76
CA GLY A 149 19.60 -2.39 -23.79
C GLY A 149 18.67 -3.47 -23.24
N ARG A 150 18.51 -3.57 -21.92
CA ARG A 150 17.65 -4.54 -21.27
C ARG A 150 16.24 -4.00 -21.17
N THR A 151 15.27 -4.75 -21.69
CA THR A 151 13.86 -4.46 -21.47
C THR A 151 13.55 -4.57 -19.98
N THR A 152 13.24 -3.44 -19.35
CA THR A 152 12.83 -3.33 -17.94
C THR A 152 11.39 -3.75 -17.73
N THR A 153 10.91 -4.77 -18.43
CA THR A 153 9.63 -5.36 -18.06
C THR A 153 9.87 -6.02 -16.71
N ALA A 154 9.65 -5.22 -15.64
CA ALA A 154 9.53 -5.70 -14.28
C ALA A 154 8.65 -6.93 -14.40
N GLU A 155 9.23 -8.10 -14.16
CA GLU A 155 8.57 -9.38 -14.37
C GLU A 155 7.57 -9.56 -13.23
N TRP A 156 6.52 -8.74 -13.28
CA TRP A 156 5.33 -8.94 -12.49
C TRP A 156 4.77 -10.31 -12.89
N PRO A 157 4.26 -11.09 -11.94
CA PRO A 157 3.60 -12.35 -12.27
C PRO A 157 2.52 -12.08 -13.32
N THR A 158 2.69 -12.64 -14.52
CA THR A 158 1.67 -12.63 -15.57
C THR A 158 0.74 -13.82 -15.46
N GLU A 159 1.12 -14.79 -14.62
CA GLU A 159 0.29 -15.95 -14.31
C GLU A 159 -1.04 -15.51 -13.69
N PRO A 160 -2.15 -16.18 -14.05
CA PRO A 160 -3.43 -15.88 -13.45
C PRO A 160 -3.37 -16.14 -11.94
N LEU A 161 -3.95 -15.24 -11.14
CA LEU A 161 -4.03 -15.39 -9.68
C LEU A 161 -4.50 -16.80 -9.29
N SER A 162 -3.87 -17.38 -8.28
CA SER A 162 -4.33 -18.64 -7.69
C SER A 162 -5.75 -18.50 -7.14
N ARG A 163 -6.48 -19.62 -7.00
CA ARG A 163 -7.87 -19.59 -6.52
C ARG A 163 -7.98 -18.95 -5.14
N SER A 164 -7.05 -19.24 -4.22
CA SER A 164 -7.01 -18.63 -2.89
C SER A 164 -6.73 -17.14 -2.98
N ALA A 165 -5.76 -16.70 -3.79
CA ALA A 165 -5.46 -15.29 -3.98
C ALA A 165 -6.65 -14.50 -4.56
N ARG A 166 -7.42 -15.09 -5.49
CA ARG A 166 -8.65 -14.46 -6.01
C ARG A 166 -9.71 -14.28 -4.91
N ILE A 167 -9.93 -15.31 -4.11
CA ILE A 167 -10.91 -15.24 -3.01
C ILE A 167 -10.49 -14.18 -1.99
N LEU A 168 -9.22 -14.15 -1.61
CA LEU A 168 -8.71 -13.14 -0.67
C LEU A 168 -8.71 -11.73 -1.26
N THR A 169 -8.45 -11.58 -2.56
CA THR A 169 -8.55 -10.28 -3.25
C THR A 169 -10.01 -9.79 -3.26
N ALA A 170 -10.97 -10.68 -3.52
CA ALA A 170 -12.39 -10.36 -3.44
C ALA A 170 -12.83 -10.06 -1.99
N ALA A 171 -12.30 -10.77 -1.00
CA ALA A 171 -12.54 -10.51 0.41
C ALA A 171 -11.98 -9.14 0.84
N ALA A 172 -10.77 -8.79 0.38
CA ALA A 172 -10.19 -7.46 0.60
C ALA A 172 -11.03 -6.35 -0.04
N ALA A 173 -11.56 -6.58 -1.25
CA ALA A 173 -12.49 -5.65 -1.90
C ALA A 173 -13.77 -5.46 -1.08
N ALA A 174 -14.38 -6.56 -0.64
CA ALA A 174 -15.57 -6.52 0.19
C ALA A 174 -15.32 -5.81 1.53
N LEU A 175 -14.15 -6.03 2.13
CA LEU A 175 -13.74 -5.37 3.36
C LEU A 175 -13.55 -3.85 3.17
N LEU A 176 -12.91 -3.42 2.08
CA LEU A 176 -12.78 -2.00 1.74
C LEU A 176 -14.17 -1.35 1.53
N GLY A 177 -15.07 -2.04 0.83
CA GLY A 177 -16.44 -1.59 0.67
C GLY A 177 -17.17 -1.49 2.01
N ALA A 178 -17.04 -2.50 2.87
CA ALA A 178 -17.62 -2.48 4.21
C ALA A 178 -17.08 -1.32 5.05
N ILE A 179 -15.76 -1.06 5.01
CA ILE A 179 -15.15 0.09 5.69
C ILE A 179 -15.78 1.41 5.21
N ALA A 180 -16.02 1.58 3.91
CA ALA A 180 -16.71 2.76 3.38
C ALA A 180 -18.16 2.85 3.90
N VAL A 181 -18.94 1.76 3.87
CA VAL A 181 -20.32 1.75 4.40
C VAL A 181 -20.36 2.06 5.90
N GLY A 182 -19.34 1.63 6.65
CA GLY A 182 -19.24 1.86 8.08
C GLY A 182 -18.99 3.33 8.46
N GLN A 183 -18.55 4.16 7.53
CA GLN A 183 -18.26 5.56 7.80
C GLN A 183 -19.57 6.33 7.98
N GLY A 184 -19.77 6.89 9.18
CA GLY A 184 -21.02 7.57 9.57
C GLY A 184 -22.00 6.72 10.40
N HIS A 185 -21.66 5.45 10.69
CA HIS A 185 -22.49 4.58 11.53
C HIS A 185 -21.66 3.97 12.68
N PRO A 186 -21.67 4.54 13.90
CA PRO A 186 -20.76 4.16 14.99
C PRO A 186 -20.80 2.68 15.39
N VAL A 187 -21.98 2.05 15.33
CA VAL A 187 -22.12 0.62 15.66
C VAL A 187 -21.55 -0.26 14.55
N ALA A 188 -21.80 0.09 13.28
CA ALA A 188 -21.26 -0.63 12.14
C ALA A 188 -19.73 -0.48 12.07
N SER A 189 -19.22 0.73 12.32
CA SER A 189 -17.80 1.02 12.33
C SER A 189 -17.06 0.18 13.38
N LEU A 190 -17.59 0.07 14.60
CA LEU A 190 -17.01 -0.78 15.64
C LEU A 190 -17.00 -2.27 15.23
N GLY A 191 -18.09 -2.76 14.65
CA GLY A 191 -18.17 -4.13 14.13
C GLY A 191 -17.15 -4.41 13.03
N ILE A 192 -16.97 -3.47 12.10
CA ILE A 192 -15.98 -3.57 11.01
C ILE A 192 -14.55 -3.51 11.57
N LEU A 193 -14.26 -2.63 12.53
CA LEU A 193 -12.96 -2.57 13.17
C LEU A 193 -12.61 -3.90 13.83
N LEU A 194 -13.55 -4.48 14.58
CA LEU A 194 -13.37 -5.79 15.21
C LEU A 194 -13.12 -6.88 14.16
N LEU A 195 -13.87 -6.87 13.05
CA LEU A 195 -13.67 -7.80 11.94
C LEU A 195 -12.26 -7.67 11.34
N VAL A 196 -11.76 -6.44 11.14
CA VAL A 196 -10.42 -6.18 10.60
C VAL A 196 -9.34 -6.68 11.56
N ILE A 197 -9.50 -6.43 12.85
CA ILE A 197 -8.58 -6.92 13.89
C ILE A 197 -8.54 -8.45 13.89
N VAL A 198 -9.70 -9.11 13.88
CA VAL A 198 -9.78 -10.57 13.81
C VAL A 198 -9.14 -11.10 12.53
N ALA A 199 -9.45 -10.49 11.38
CA ALA A 199 -8.85 -10.84 10.09
C ALA A 199 -7.32 -10.69 10.11
N MET A 200 -6.79 -9.67 10.78
CA MET A 200 -5.35 -9.47 10.97
C MET A 200 -4.73 -10.59 11.81
N PHE A 201 -5.34 -10.97 12.94
CA PHE A 201 -4.85 -12.09 13.75
C PHE A 201 -4.88 -13.41 12.97
N VAL A 202 -5.95 -13.66 12.21
CA VAL A 202 -6.05 -14.84 11.33
C VAL A 202 -4.95 -14.80 10.27
N ALA A 203 -4.70 -13.65 9.64
CA ALA A 203 -3.65 -13.50 8.63
C ALA A 203 -2.24 -13.74 9.20
N LEU A 204 -1.98 -13.28 10.43
CA LEU A 204 -0.74 -13.53 11.15
C LEU A 204 -0.57 -15.02 11.50
N ALA A 205 -1.61 -15.66 12.01
CA ALA A 205 -1.60 -17.09 12.34
C ALA A 205 -1.47 -17.96 11.07
N ALA A 206 -2.03 -17.52 9.95
CA ALA A 206 -2.03 -18.21 8.67
C ALA A 206 -0.81 -17.87 7.80
N LYS A 207 0.29 -17.33 8.35
CA LYS A 207 1.43 -16.84 7.54
C LYS A 207 2.00 -17.89 6.58
N GLU A 208 2.11 -19.14 7.03
CA GLU A 208 2.60 -20.27 6.22
C GLU A 208 1.52 -20.94 5.36
N SER A 209 0.25 -20.55 5.54
CA SER A 209 -0.88 -21.12 4.83
C SER A 209 -0.99 -20.55 3.41
N PRO A 210 -1.52 -21.33 2.44
CA PRO A 210 -1.90 -20.79 1.13
C PRO A 210 -2.96 -19.68 1.19
N TRP A 211 -3.57 -19.45 2.36
CA TRP A 211 -4.57 -18.42 2.64
C TRP A 211 -3.99 -17.16 3.30
N SER A 212 -2.66 -16.98 3.31
CA SER A 212 -2.05 -15.77 3.88
C SER A 212 -2.30 -14.54 2.98
N LEU A 213 -2.60 -13.39 3.61
CA LEU A 213 -2.64 -12.10 2.90
C LEU A 213 -1.29 -11.72 2.31
N ALA A 214 -0.20 -12.17 2.93
CA ALA A 214 1.14 -12.00 2.41
C ALA A 214 1.25 -12.60 1.00
N ARG A 215 0.74 -13.83 0.80
CA ARG A 215 0.74 -14.50 -0.50
C ARG A 215 -0.03 -13.72 -1.57
N VAL A 216 -1.13 -13.07 -1.20
CA VAL A 216 -1.90 -12.20 -2.12
C VAL A 216 -1.03 -11.07 -2.65
N GLY A 217 -0.31 -10.38 -1.75
CA GLY A 217 0.63 -9.32 -2.12
C GLY A 217 1.76 -9.81 -3.04
N MET A 218 2.18 -11.07 -2.90
CA MET A 218 3.17 -11.70 -3.78
C MET A 218 2.65 -11.96 -5.20
N GLU A 219 1.41 -12.43 -5.33
CA GLU A 219 0.79 -12.79 -6.62
C GLU A 219 0.22 -11.58 -7.36
N TRP A 220 0.00 -10.46 -6.67
CA TRP A 220 -0.52 -9.24 -7.28
C TRP A 220 0.44 -8.62 -8.29
N GLY A 221 0.07 -8.71 -9.57
CA GLY A 221 0.63 -7.87 -10.62
C GLY A 221 0.29 -6.38 -10.48
N ARG A 222 0.93 -5.53 -11.30
CA ARG A 222 0.74 -4.06 -11.34
C ARG A 222 -0.73 -3.62 -11.42
N GLY A 223 -1.55 -4.35 -12.17
CA GLY A 223 -2.98 -4.04 -12.32
C GLY A 223 -3.78 -4.19 -11.03
N HIS A 224 -3.48 -5.21 -10.22
CA HIS A 224 -4.15 -5.44 -8.93
C HIS A 224 -3.75 -4.38 -7.92
N TRP A 225 -2.45 -4.04 -7.86
CA TRP A 225 -1.98 -2.95 -7.01
C TRP A 225 -2.55 -1.59 -7.40
N ALA A 226 -2.66 -1.29 -8.71
CA ALA A 226 -3.28 -0.06 -9.17
C ALA A 226 -4.78 -0.01 -8.81
N ALA A 227 -5.49 -1.13 -8.96
CA ALA A 227 -6.89 -1.24 -8.55
C ALA A 227 -7.07 -1.04 -7.04
N PHE A 228 -6.19 -1.65 -6.22
CA PHE A 228 -6.19 -1.46 -4.78
C PHE A 228 -5.87 -0.03 -4.38
N GLY A 229 -4.84 0.58 -4.98
CA GLY A 229 -4.51 1.99 -4.77
C GLY A 229 -5.68 2.92 -5.11
N LEU A 230 -6.38 2.65 -6.23
CA LEU A 230 -7.58 3.39 -6.61
C LEU A 230 -8.70 3.23 -5.58
N SER A 231 -8.97 2.01 -5.11
CA SER A 231 -9.98 1.76 -4.06
C SER A 231 -9.64 2.49 -2.75
N VAL A 232 -8.36 2.51 -2.35
CA VAL A 232 -7.92 3.28 -1.17
C VAL A 232 -8.09 4.78 -1.39
N LEU A 233 -7.77 5.31 -2.58
CA LEU A 233 -8.01 6.72 -2.90
C LEU A 233 -9.49 7.09 -2.86
N LEU A 234 -10.36 6.23 -3.38
CA LEU A 234 -11.82 6.41 -3.30
C LEU A 234 -12.29 6.41 -1.84
N LEU A 235 -11.76 5.50 -1.01
CA LEU A 235 -12.06 5.47 0.42
C LEU A 235 -11.61 6.75 1.15
N LEU A 236 -10.40 7.26 0.85
CA LEU A 236 -9.93 8.54 1.41
C LEU A 236 -10.79 9.72 0.92
N GLY A 237 -11.25 9.67 -0.34
CA GLY A 237 -12.19 10.65 -0.88
C GLY A 237 -13.55 10.63 -0.19
N ASP A 238 -14.06 9.44 0.14
CA ASP A 238 -15.29 9.26 0.90
C ASP A 238 -15.19 9.82 2.32
N VAL A 239 -14.08 9.52 3.02
CA VAL A 239 -13.77 10.12 4.33
C VAL A 239 -13.78 11.65 4.25
N ALA A 240 -13.12 12.22 3.24
CA ALA A 240 -13.09 13.67 3.03
C ALA A 240 -14.48 14.24 2.72
N LEU A 241 -15.28 13.52 1.95
CA LEU A 241 -16.66 13.90 1.65
C LEU A 241 -17.52 13.92 2.91
N ILE A 242 -17.43 12.91 3.77
CA ILE A 242 -18.15 12.85 5.04
C ILE A 242 -17.73 14.01 5.96
N ALA A 243 -16.44 14.32 6.01
CA ALA A 243 -15.94 15.43 6.82
C ALA A 243 -16.47 16.80 6.35
N LEU A 244 -16.73 16.98 5.06
CA LEU A 244 -17.20 18.24 4.48
C LEU A 244 -18.72 18.35 4.37
N ALA A 245 -19.42 17.24 4.09
CA ALA A 245 -20.84 17.20 3.80
C ALA A 245 -21.68 16.57 4.94
N GLY A 246 -21.03 15.99 5.96
CA GLY A 246 -21.69 15.30 7.06
C GLY A 246 -21.97 13.82 6.78
N PRO A 247 -22.63 13.12 7.72
CA PRO A 247 -22.92 11.70 7.61
C PRO A 247 -23.88 11.41 6.44
N GLN A 248 -23.60 10.33 5.72
CA GLN A 248 -24.38 9.92 4.57
C GLN A 248 -25.61 9.10 4.98
N THR A 249 -26.61 9.05 4.09
CA THR A 249 -27.70 8.09 4.25
C THR A 249 -27.23 6.69 3.88
N LEU A 250 -27.80 5.66 4.51
CA LEU A 250 -27.42 4.26 4.28
C LEU A 250 -27.40 3.85 2.79
N PRO A 251 -28.37 4.24 1.93
CA PRO A 251 -28.33 3.91 0.51
C PRO A 251 -27.13 4.53 -0.23
N VAL A 252 -26.74 5.76 0.14
CA VAL A 252 -25.57 6.44 -0.43
C VAL A 252 -24.29 5.75 0.02
N ALA A 253 -24.18 5.42 1.31
CA ALA A 253 -23.04 4.71 1.87
C ALA A 253 -22.86 3.33 1.20
N LEU A 254 -23.95 2.59 0.99
CA LEU A 254 -23.92 1.31 0.26
C LEU A 254 -23.44 1.48 -1.18
N ALA A 255 -23.93 2.49 -1.90
CA ALA A 255 -23.50 2.78 -3.27
C ALA A 255 -22.00 3.11 -3.33
N ILE A 256 -21.51 3.94 -2.40
CA ILE A 256 -20.09 4.28 -2.30
C ILE A 256 -19.26 3.06 -1.94
N GLY A 257 -19.73 2.21 -1.01
CA GLY A 257 -19.07 0.94 -0.69
C GLY A 257 -18.89 0.03 -1.90
N VAL A 258 -19.89 -0.07 -2.77
CA VAL A 258 -19.78 -0.80 -4.04
C VAL A 258 -18.75 -0.15 -4.97
N VAL A 259 -18.78 1.18 -5.12
CA VAL A 259 -17.82 1.93 -5.95
C VAL A 259 -16.38 1.76 -5.45
N VAL A 260 -16.17 1.80 -4.14
CA VAL A 260 -14.86 1.57 -3.49
C VAL A 260 -14.39 0.13 -3.71
N ALA A 261 -15.26 -0.86 -3.58
CA ALA A 261 -14.90 -2.27 -3.74
C ALA A 261 -14.65 -2.68 -5.20
N ALA A 262 -15.36 -2.05 -6.15
CA ALA A 262 -15.42 -2.49 -7.54
C ALA A 262 -14.05 -2.63 -8.23
N PRO A 263 -13.09 -1.68 -8.13
CA PRO A 263 -11.78 -1.82 -8.79
C PRO A 263 -11.05 -3.11 -8.40
N VAL A 264 -10.95 -3.40 -7.10
CA VAL A 264 -10.25 -4.59 -6.59
C VAL A 264 -11.04 -5.86 -6.93
N ALA A 265 -12.36 -5.85 -6.75
CA ALA A 265 -13.21 -7.01 -7.06
C ALA A 265 -13.13 -7.41 -8.54
N LEU A 266 -13.20 -6.41 -9.44
CA LEU A 266 -13.06 -6.63 -10.88
C LEU A 266 -11.65 -7.10 -11.26
N SER A 267 -10.62 -6.65 -10.54
CA SER A 267 -9.25 -7.11 -10.77
C SER A 267 -9.04 -8.58 -10.41
N ALA A 268 -9.86 -9.15 -9.51
CA ALA A 268 -9.80 -10.55 -9.12
C ALA A 268 -10.39 -11.52 -10.17
N LEU A 269 -11.13 -11.01 -11.16
CA LEU A 269 -11.75 -11.82 -12.20
C LEU A 269 -10.68 -12.42 -13.13
N PRO A 270 -10.84 -13.69 -13.56
CA PRO A 270 -9.91 -14.29 -14.52
C PRO A 270 -9.88 -13.48 -15.81
N ARG A 271 -8.69 -12.98 -16.17
CA ARG A 271 -8.47 -12.41 -17.51
C ARG A 271 -8.58 -13.54 -18.52
N ARG A 272 -9.52 -13.43 -19.46
CA ARG A 272 -9.59 -14.34 -20.61
C ARG A 272 -8.29 -14.17 -21.40
N ALA A 273 -7.53 -15.26 -21.57
CA ALA A 273 -6.37 -15.27 -22.46
C ALA A 273 -6.86 -14.84 -23.84
N ARG A 274 -6.29 -13.75 -24.35
CA ARG A 274 -6.48 -13.29 -25.73
C ARG A 274 -5.28 -13.69 -26.55
#